data_AF-A0A1S1TQU6-F1
#
_entry.id   AF-A0A1S1TQU6-F1
#
_cell.length_a   1.000
_cell.length_b   1.000
_cell.length_c   1.000
_cell.angle_alpha   90.00
_cell.angle_beta   90.00
_cell.angle_gamma   90.00
#
_symmetry.space_group_name_H-M   'P 1'
#
loop_
_entity.id
_entity.type
_entity.pdbx_description
1 polymer ?
#
loop_
_entity_poly.entity_id
_entity_poly.type
_entity_poly.pdbx_seq_one_letter_code
_entity_poly.pdbx_strand_id
1 'polypeptide(L)'
;MLQLEDVERVFLEEGMLKSGSLLQLPQVRLNRLVRTTASAVVLGTMMVGCPIGPAAAWGPEGHSIVAEIAQRRLSATALTEVKRILGGEVSMASVASWADDVRYSVHPESYNWHFVDIPLANDTYDPVSECAANAQCSGRLRDRRD
;
A
#
# COMPACT_ATOMS: atom_id res chain seq x y z
N MET A 1 7.81 63.37 48.25
CA MET A 1 8.80 62.48 48.88
C MET A 1 9.34 61.55 47.78
N LEU A 2 10.42 62.00 47.12
CA LEU A 2 11.52 61.29 46.40
C LEU A 2 11.14 60.09 45.47
N GLN A 3 11.15 60.17 44.12
CA GLN A 3 12.24 60.26 43.08
C GLN A 3 13.24 59.07 43.14
N LEU A 4 13.33 58.15 42.14
CA LEU A 4 13.97 58.17 40.79
C LEU A 4 15.49 58.52 40.82
N GLU A 5 16.33 57.70 40.12
CA GLU A 5 17.83 57.71 39.93
C GLU A 5 18.57 56.62 40.79
N ASP A 6 19.57 55.80 40.38
CA ASP A 6 20.76 55.85 39.49
C ASP A 6 21.08 54.41 38.94
N VAL A 7 21.35 54.10 37.66
CA VAL A 7 22.47 54.44 36.73
C VAL A 7 23.83 53.76 37.04
N GLU A 8 24.10 52.68 36.30
CA GLU A 8 25.28 52.47 35.44
C GLU A 8 26.59 53.19 35.83
N ARG A 9 27.50 52.49 36.53
CA ARG A 9 28.92 52.85 36.78
C ARG A 9 29.55 51.61 37.45
N VAL A 10 30.63 50.95 37.02
CA VAL A 10 31.79 51.31 36.20
C VAL A 10 32.40 50.03 35.60
N PHE A 11 32.81 50.15 34.34
CA PHE A 11 33.66 49.27 33.54
C PHE A 11 35.11 49.21 34.10
N LEU A 12 35.68 48.00 34.17
CA LEU A 12 37.07 47.60 33.89
C LEU A 12 38.29 48.31 34.57
N GLU A 13 39.09 47.53 35.30
CA GLU A 13 40.57 47.55 35.29
C GLU A 13 41.03 46.12 34.90
N GLU A 14 41.41 45.88 33.64
CA GLU A 14 42.80 45.80 33.13
C GLU A 14 43.64 44.65 33.73
N GLY A 15 43.95 43.65 32.90
CA GLY A 15 44.78 42.52 33.34
C GLY A 15 44.90 41.33 32.38
N MET A 16 45.09 41.61 31.09
CA MET A 16 45.98 40.88 30.17
C MET A 16 46.46 39.48 30.60
N LEU A 17 46.05 38.42 29.90
CA LEU A 17 46.94 37.33 29.46
C LEU A 17 46.30 36.58 28.28
N LYS A 18 46.71 37.01 27.08
CA LYS A 18 46.54 36.27 25.82
C LYS A 18 47.43 35.01 25.84
N SER A 19 46.93 34.00 25.13
CA SER A 19 47.69 33.08 24.26
C SER A 19 47.57 31.61 24.64
N GLY A 20 46.97 30.85 23.72
CA GLY A 20 46.86 29.39 23.81
C GLY A 20 45.90 28.83 22.77
N SER A 21 46.05 29.26 21.51
CA SER A 21 45.33 28.68 20.39
C SER A 21 45.88 27.27 20.11
N LEU A 22 45.15 26.24 20.52
CA LEU A 22 45.34 24.86 20.06
C LEU A 22 44.02 24.37 19.46
N LEU A 23 43.93 24.49 18.13
CA LEU A 23 43.13 23.65 17.22
C LEU A 23 41.67 23.36 17.64
N GLN A 24 40.83 24.39 17.68
CA GLN A 24 39.38 24.19 17.63
C GLN A 24 38.97 23.87 16.18
N LEU A 25 39.09 22.61 15.75
CA LEU A 25 38.42 22.16 14.53
C LEU A 25 36.90 22.38 14.70
N PRO A 26 36.18 22.87 13.67
CA PRO A 26 34.80 23.29 13.80
C PRO A 26 33.89 22.06 14.01
N GLN A 27 33.62 21.75 15.27
CA GLN A 27 32.75 20.65 15.74
C GLN A 27 31.37 20.63 15.04
N VAL A 28 30.91 21.78 14.54
CA VAL A 28 29.58 21.98 13.95
C VAL A 28 29.43 21.31 12.57
N ARG A 29 30.50 21.24 11.75
CA ARG A 29 30.41 20.61 10.41
C ARG A 29 30.39 19.07 10.48
N LEU A 30 31.06 18.48 11.47
CA LEU A 30 31.08 17.03 11.65
C LEU A 30 29.69 16.49 12.03
N ASN A 31 28.99 17.15 12.97
CA ASN A 31 27.68 16.69 13.43
C ASN A 31 26.61 16.69 12.33
N ARG A 32 26.65 17.64 11.39
CA ARG A 32 25.68 17.69 10.28
C ARG A 32 25.91 16.58 9.27
N LEU A 33 27.17 16.30 8.94
CA LEU A 33 27.56 15.26 7.99
C LEU A 33 27.33 13.86 8.58
N VAL A 34 27.71 13.63 9.83
CA VAL A 34 27.50 12.37 10.57
C VAL A 34 26.02 12.05 10.74
N ARG A 35 25.18 13.06 10.99
CA ARG A 35 23.72 12.87 11.14
C ARG A 35 23.05 12.53 9.81
N THR A 36 23.48 13.15 8.70
CA THR A 36 22.97 12.80 7.36
C THR A 36 23.43 11.43 6.89
N THR A 37 24.69 11.05 7.14
CA THR A 37 25.20 9.73 6.76
C THR A 37 24.59 8.63 7.62
N ALA A 38 24.43 8.85 8.93
CA ALA A 38 23.75 7.90 9.82
C ALA A 38 22.28 7.67 9.40
N SER A 39 21.52 8.73 9.07
CA SER A 39 20.15 8.59 8.57
C SER A 39 20.07 7.86 7.23
N ALA A 40 20.99 8.14 6.30
CA ALA A 40 21.04 7.46 5.00
C ALA A 40 21.42 5.98 5.14
N VAL A 41 22.34 5.64 6.05
CA VAL A 41 22.73 4.26 6.33
C VAL A 41 21.58 3.49 7.00
N VAL A 42 20.87 4.08 7.95
CA VAL A 42 19.70 3.47 8.62
C VAL A 42 18.54 3.24 7.63
N LEU A 43 18.26 4.21 6.75
CA LEU A 43 17.21 4.05 5.73
C LEU A 43 17.62 3.00 4.69
N GLY A 44 18.89 2.97 4.29
CA GLY A 44 19.45 1.99 3.37
C GLY A 44 19.42 0.55 3.92
N THR A 45 19.80 0.34 5.18
CA THR A 45 19.72 -0.99 5.81
C THR A 45 18.28 -1.44 6.03
N MET A 46 17.34 -0.53 6.30
CA MET A 46 15.91 -0.85 6.45
C MET A 46 15.26 -1.26 5.12
N MET A 47 15.64 -0.67 3.99
CA MET A 47 15.10 -1.06 2.68
C MET A 47 15.67 -2.40 2.18
N VAL A 48 16.94 -2.71 2.47
CA VAL A 48 17.57 -3.98 2.06
C VAL A 48 17.11 -5.17 2.90
N GLY A 49 16.71 -4.93 4.16
CA GLY A 49 16.26 -5.97 5.09
C GLY A 49 14.77 -6.34 5.00
N CYS A 50 13.98 -5.73 4.11
CA CYS A 50 12.55 -6.02 4.01
C CYS A 50 12.35 -7.35 3.26
N PRO A 51 11.83 -8.41 3.91
CA PRO A 51 11.55 -9.66 3.22
C PRO A 51 10.44 -9.42 2.19
N ILE A 52 10.74 -9.69 0.92
CA ILE A 52 9.74 -9.71 -0.16
C ILE A 52 8.93 -11.00 0.05
N GLY A 53 7.86 -10.90 0.84
CA GLY A 53 6.90 -11.98 0.99
C GLY A 53 6.11 -12.21 -0.30
N PRO A 54 5.52 -13.40 -0.49
CA PRO A 54 4.60 -13.63 -1.59
C PRO A 54 3.48 -12.59 -1.54
N ALA A 55 3.20 -11.96 -2.67
CA ALA A 55 2.06 -11.06 -2.78
C ALA A 55 0.79 -11.90 -2.61
N ALA A 56 0.04 -11.65 -1.54
CA ALA A 56 -1.29 -12.22 -1.33
C ALA A 56 -2.28 -11.55 -2.30
N ALA A 57 -2.11 -11.83 -3.59
CA ALA A 57 -2.94 -11.25 -4.61
C ALA A 57 -4.30 -11.97 -4.63
N TRP A 58 -5.36 -11.17 -4.68
CA TRP A 58 -6.75 -11.61 -4.89
C TRP A 58 -7.41 -12.39 -3.74
N GLY A 59 -6.84 -12.43 -2.53
CA GLY A 59 -7.60 -12.82 -1.33
C GLY A 59 -8.75 -11.85 -1.02
N PRO A 60 -9.37 -11.92 0.18
CA PRO A 60 -10.49 -11.04 0.52
C PRO A 60 -10.21 -9.55 0.30
N GLU A 61 -9.01 -9.10 0.65
CA GLU A 61 -8.56 -7.72 0.42
C GLU A 61 -8.40 -7.41 -1.06
N GLY A 62 -7.81 -8.33 -1.84
CA GLY A 62 -7.61 -8.14 -3.28
C GLY A 62 -8.93 -8.04 -4.03
N HIS A 63 -9.88 -8.93 -3.75
CA HIS A 63 -11.23 -8.87 -4.31
C HIS A 63 -11.93 -7.55 -3.97
N SER A 64 -11.86 -7.13 -2.71
CA SER A 64 -12.46 -5.87 -2.24
C SER A 64 -11.86 -4.64 -2.95
N ILE A 65 -10.54 -4.56 -3.07
CA ILE A 65 -9.84 -3.46 -3.75
C ILE A 65 -10.28 -3.34 -5.21
N VAL A 66 -10.35 -4.46 -5.93
CA VAL A 66 -10.70 -4.48 -7.35
C VAL A 66 -12.16 -4.06 -7.55
N ALA A 67 -13.05 -4.57 -6.70
CA ALA A 67 -14.46 -4.20 -6.71
C ALA A 67 -14.68 -2.71 -6.41
N GLU A 68 -13.94 -2.14 -5.45
CA GLU A 68 -13.99 -0.71 -5.15
C GLU A 68 -13.52 0.15 -6.34
N ILE A 69 -12.41 -0.23 -6.99
CA ILE A 69 -11.92 0.47 -8.19
C ILE A 69 -12.95 0.36 -9.32
N ALA A 70 -13.56 -0.81 -9.52
CA ALA A 70 -14.58 -1.02 -10.54
C ALA A 70 -15.81 -0.15 -10.28
N GLN A 71 -16.33 -0.14 -9.05
CA GLN A 71 -17.51 0.64 -8.65
C GLN A 71 -17.32 2.13 -8.97
N ARG A 72 -16.14 2.70 -8.69
CA ARG A 72 -15.80 4.10 -8.98
C ARG A 72 -15.74 4.43 -10.48
N ARG A 73 -15.61 3.42 -11.33
CA ARG A 73 -15.49 3.56 -12.80
C ARG A 73 -16.77 3.22 -13.55
N LEU A 74 -17.82 2.79 -12.86
CA LEU A 74 -19.11 2.53 -13.48
C LEU A 74 -19.76 3.81 -14.01
N SER A 75 -20.51 3.68 -15.10
CA SER A 75 -21.46 4.73 -15.49
C SER A 75 -22.55 4.86 -14.43
N ALA A 76 -23.22 6.03 -14.39
CA ALA A 76 -24.32 6.25 -13.45
C ALA A 76 -25.42 5.19 -13.61
N THR A 77 -25.80 4.84 -14.85
CA THR A 77 -26.79 3.81 -15.14
C THR A 77 -26.37 2.44 -14.61
N ALA A 78 -25.11 2.04 -14.83
CA ALA A 78 -24.63 0.74 -14.34
C ALA A 78 -24.57 0.70 -12.80
N LEU A 79 -24.15 1.80 -12.17
CA LEU A 79 -24.12 1.90 -10.71
C LEU A 79 -25.52 1.80 -10.10
N THR A 80 -26.53 2.44 -10.71
CA THR A 80 -27.93 2.33 -10.27
C THR A 80 -28.42 0.88 -10.33
N GLU A 81 -28.14 0.16 -11.41
CA GLU A 81 -28.54 -1.25 -11.53
C GLU A 81 -27.80 -2.15 -10.54
N VAL A 82 -26.50 -1.94 -10.31
CA VAL A 82 -25.74 -2.67 -9.30
C VAL A 82 -26.35 -2.46 -7.91
N LYS A 83 -26.63 -1.20 -7.52
CA LYS A 83 -27.29 -0.89 -6.24
C LYS A 83 -28.65 -1.58 -6.12
N ARG A 84 -29.44 -1.61 -7.21
CA ARG A 84 -30.74 -2.30 -7.24
C ARG A 84 -30.58 -3.80 -7.01
N ILE A 85 -29.62 -4.45 -7.67
CA ILE A 85 -29.37 -5.89 -7.55
C ILE A 85 -28.86 -6.25 -6.14
N LEU A 86 -27.96 -5.44 -5.58
CA LEU A 86 -27.38 -5.68 -4.25
C LEU A 86 -28.30 -5.26 -3.09
N GLY A 87 -29.50 -4.75 -3.37
CA GLY A 87 -30.49 -4.42 -2.34
C GLY A 87 -30.29 -3.05 -1.66
N GLY A 88 -29.68 -2.08 -2.34
CA GLY A 88 -29.55 -0.71 -1.86
C GLY A 88 -28.09 -0.24 -1.79
N GLU A 89 -27.67 0.25 -0.62
CA GLU A 89 -26.35 0.86 -0.39
C GLU A 89 -25.26 -0.16 -0.01
N VAL A 90 -25.40 -1.41 -0.48
CA VAL A 90 -24.34 -2.43 -0.32
C VAL A 90 -23.24 -2.15 -1.34
N SER A 91 -22.00 -2.03 -0.86
CA SER A 91 -20.86 -1.80 -1.73
C SER A 91 -20.45 -3.07 -2.48
N MET A 92 -19.95 -2.94 -3.71
CA MET A 92 -19.35 -4.06 -4.44
C MET A 92 -18.16 -4.65 -3.66
N ALA A 93 -17.38 -3.79 -2.99
CA ALA A 93 -16.24 -4.20 -2.16
C ALA A 93 -16.63 -5.16 -1.03
N SER A 94 -17.77 -4.93 -0.38
CA SER A 94 -18.24 -5.77 0.74
C SER A 94 -18.74 -7.16 0.32
N VAL A 95 -19.08 -7.36 -0.95
CA VAL A 95 -19.61 -8.65 -1.46
C VAL A 95 -18.64 -9.39 -2.37
N ALA A 96 -17.47 -8.79 -2.66
CA ALA A 96 -16.55 -9.27 -3.68
C ALA A 96 -16.01 -10.68 -3.41
N SER A 97 -15.92 -11.09 -2.15
CA SER A 97 -15.41 -12.40 -1.73
C SER A 97 -16.50 -13.48 -1.56
N TRP A 98 -17.79 -13.13 -1.71
CA TRP A 98 -18.88 -14.06 -1.44
C TRP A 98 -18.79 -15.36 -2.26
N ALA A 99 -18.31 -15.27 -3.51
CA ALA A 99 -18.11 -16.44 -4.35
C ALA A 99 -17.10 -17.44 -3.76
N ASP A 100 -16.04 -16.96 -3.10
CA ASP A 100 -15.06 -17.80 -2.41
C ASP A 100 -15.64 -18.46 -1.16
N ASP A 101 -16.57 -17.80 -0.46
CA ASP A 101 -17.18 -18.33 0.76
C ASP A 101 -18.11 -19.52 0.46
N VAL A 102 -18.80 -19.49 -0.69
CA VAL A 102 -19.83 -20.48 -1.04
C VAL A 102 -19.30 -21.67 -1.85
N ARG A 103 -18.12 -21.57 -2.46
CA ARG A 103 -17.59 -22.56 -3.41
C ARG A 103 -17.29 -23.95 -2.84
N TYR A 104 -17.31 -24.09 -1.50
CA TYR A 104 -17.11 -25.38 -0.82
C TYR A 104 -18.37 -25.90 -0.13
N SER A 105 -19.48 -25.15 -0.15
CA SER A 105 -20.66 -25.44 0.66
C SER A 105 -21.96 -25.23 -0.11
N VAL A 106 -22.39 -23.98 -0.27
CA VAL A 106 -23.68 -23.62 -0.87
C VAL A 106 -23.66 -23.82 -2.39
N HIS A 107 -22.52 -23.57 -3.03
CA HIS A 107 -22.35 -23.65 -4.49
C HIS A 107 -21.07 -24.43 -4.86
N PRO A 108 -20.95 -25.72 -4.53
CA PRO A 108 -19.75 -26.52 -4.82
C PRO A 108 -19.47 -26.64 -6.33
N GLU A 109 -20.49 -26.53 -7.18
CA GLU A 109 -20.36 -26.50 -8.63
C GLU A 109 -19.55 -25.30 -9.14
N SER A 110 -19.48 -24.22 -8.36
CA SER A 110 -18.75 -23.00 -8.71
C SER A 110 -17.24 -23.10 -8.48
N TYR A 111 -16.75 -24.13 -7.77
CA TYR A 111 -15.35 -24.26 -7.39
C TYR A 111 -14.38 -24.09 -8.58
N ASN A 112 -14.67 -24.79 -9.69
CA ASN A 112 -13.83 -24.76 -10.90
C ASN A 112 -14.10 -23.53 -11.80
N TRP A 113 -14.88 -22.54 -11.35
CA TRP A 113 -15.01 -21.24 -12.05
C TRP A 113 -13.93 -20.24 -11.65
N HIS A 114 -13.18 -20.51 -10.56
CA HIS A 114 -12.18 -19.59 -10.02
C HIS A 114 -10.83 -19.69 -10.73
N PHE A 115 -10.59 -20.72 -11.53
CA PHE A 115 -9.32 -20.97 -12.20
C PHE A 115 -9.54 -21.77 -13.50
N VAL A 116 -8.51 -21.76 -14.34
CA VAL A 116 -8.35 -22.68 -15.47
C VAL A 116 -6.97 -23.30 -15.35
N ASP A 117 -6.90 -24.62 -15.50
CA ASP A 117 -5.64 -25.34 -15.49
C ASP A 117 -4.99 -25.28 -16.88
N ILE A 118 -3.89 -24.52 -16.98
CA ILE A 118 -3.09 -24.40 -18.20
C ILE A 118 -1.90 -25.37 -18.08
N PRO A 119 -1.67 -26.26 -19.06
CA PRO A 119 -0.51 -27.15 -19.05
C PRO A 119 0.80 -26.36 -18.93
N LEU A 120 1.74 -26.83 -18.11
CA LEU A 120 3.02 -26.14 -17.89
C LEU A 120 3.87 -25.97 -19.16
N ALA A 121 3.60 -26.78 -20.20
CA ALA A 121 4.26 -26.67 -21.49
C ALA A 121 3.69 -25.56 -22.38
N ASN A 122 2.54 -25.00 -22.02
CA ASN A 122 1.87 -23.92 -22.73
C ASN A 122 2.14 -22.60 -22.01
N ASP A 123 2.48 -21.56 -22.76
CA ASP A 123 2.61 -20.18 -22.27
C ASP A 123 1.39 -19.32 -22.61
N THR A 124 0.46 -19.84 -23.41
CA THR A 124 -0.78 -19.19 -23.82
C THR A 124 -2.00 -20.01 -23.44
N TYR A 125 -3.09 -19.32 -23.08
CA TYR A 125 -4.39 -19.92 -22.83
C TYR A 125 -5.13 -20.26 -24.14
N ASP A 126 -5.57 -21.51 -24.29
CA ASP A 126 -6.49 -21.96 -25.35
C ASP A 126 -7.88 -22.31 -24.76
N PRO A 127 -8.91 -21.49 -24.99
CA PRO A 127 -10.23 -21.71 -24.41
C PRO A 127 -10.92 -22.98 -24.90
N VAL A 128 -10.58 -23.52 -26.06
CA VAL A 128 -11.23 -24.74 -26.59
C VAL A 128 -10.71 -25.97 -25.86
N SER A 129 -9.39 -26.08 -25.69
CA SER A 129 -8.77 -27.25 -25.06
C SER A 129 -8.72 -27.16 -23.54
N GLU A 130 -8.64 -25.96 -22.95
CA GLU A 130 -8.37 -25.78 -21.51
C GLU A 130 -9.63 -25.39 -20.72
N CYS A 131 -10.56 -24.67 -21.34
CA CYS A 131 -11.84 -24.28 -20.71
C CYS A 131 -13.01 -25.14 -21.18
N ALA A 132 -13.20 -25.35 -22.49
CA ALA A 132 -14.36 -26.07 -23.01
C ALA A 132 -14.32 -27.59 -22.76
N ALA A 133 -13.12 -28.15 -22.59
CA ALA A 133 -12.92 -29.56 -22.22
C ALA A 133 -13.35 -29.85 -20.78
N ASN A 134 -13.42 -28.83 -19.92
CA ASN A 134 -13.91 -28.98 -18.56
C ASN A 134 -15.42 -28.60 -18.53
N ALA A 135 -16.25 -29.47 -17.94
CA ALA A 135 -17.70 -29.30 -17.98
C ALA A 135 -18.19 -28.06 -17.21
N GLN A 136 -17.43 -27.63 -16.19
CA GLN A 136 -17.81 -26.54 -15.31
C GLN A 136 -17.51 -25.15 -15.87
N CYS A 137 -16.41 -24.96 -16.59
CA CYS A 137 -16.03 -23.69 -17.21
C CYS A 137 -16.79 -23.47 -18.54
N SER A 138 -17.12 -24.54 -19.27
CA SER A 138 -17.97 -24.51 -20.48
C SER A 138 -19.44 -24.16 -20.19
N GLY A 139 -19.97 -24.58 -19.04
CA GLY A 139 -21.41 -24.50 -18.70
C GLY A 139 -22.01 -23.09 -18.71
N ARG A 140 -21.21 -22.05 -18.41
CA ARG A 140 -21.70 -20.65 -18.35
C ARG A 140 -21.44 -19.85 -19.63
N LEU A 141 -20.44 -20.22 -20.44
CA LEU A 141 -20.17 -19.55 -21.72
C LEU A 141 -21.16 -19.92 -22.83
N ARG A 142 -21.99 -20.96 -22.63
CA ARG A 142 -23.07 -21.32 -23.56
C ARG A 142 -24.39 -20.59 -23.29
N ASP A 143 -24.66 -20.16 -22.06
CA ASP A 143 -25.92 -19.50 -21.63
C ASP A 143 -26.04 -18.02 -22.02
N ARG A 144 -25.09 -17.48 -22.79
CA ARG A 144 -25.05 -16.07 -23.21
C ARG A 144 -25.05 -15.90 -24.74
N ARG A 145 -25.29 -16.99 -25.48
CA ARG A 145 -25.29 -17.01 -26.95
C ARG A 145 -26.69 -17.04 -27.58
N ASP A 146 -27.71 -16.87 -26.75
CA ASP A 146 -29.13 -16.74 -27.14
C ASP A 146 -29.66 -15.38 -26.64
#